data_AF-A0A2T5ITA5-F1
#
_entry.id   AF-A0A2T5ITA5-F1
#
_cell.length_a   1.000
_cell.length_b   1.000
_cell.length_c   1.000
_cell.angle_alpha   90.00
_cell.angle_beta   90.00
_cell.angle_gamma   90.00
#
_symmetry.space_group_name_H-M   'P 1'
#
loop_
_entity.id
_entity.type
_entity.pdbx_description
1 polymer ?
#
loop_
_entity_poly.entity_id
_entity_poly.type
_entity_poly.pdbx_seq_one_letter_code
_entity_poly.pdbx_strand_id
1 'polypeptide(L)'
;MELTPLAALQHSAEYFDDNASFSVEAQLKQLFMALFEQLLRTKFTRIDHYGYPHLLDEDDFETVQRFVKLDGLSLLNREINNQPYMLEVFRAWRGQHQRRGLGFLAFYLQMLWPNAWTITQWFHSVPNASNYPLNLSVNDGGDKFLTSRVSVSIDPDQLTDQSEVLKMVPTLKRVVPARMVLNVAVGMEVESMGLIFGGAFQPIVCFTIEDSNL
;
A
#
# COMPACT_ATOMS: atom_id res chain seq x y z
N MET A 1 -18.95 23.95 1.16
CA MET A 1 -17.63 23.91 1.82
C MET A 1 -17.41 25.29 2.41
N GLU A 2 -17.61 25.44 3.72
CA GLU A 2 -17.44 26.75 4.38
C GLU A 2 -15.96 27.10 4.38
N LEU A 3 -15.64 28.22 3.72
CA LEU A 3 -14.30 28.73 3.53
C LEU A 3 -13.80 29.24 4.89
N THR A 4 -12.75 28.63 5.44
CA THR A 4 -12.08 29.17 6.62
C THR A 4 -11.46 30.52 6.23
N PRO A 5 -11.91 31.64 6.83
CA PRO A 5 -11.36 32.95 6.51
C PRO A 5 -9.90 33.01 6.96
N LEU A 6 -9.03 33.55 6.11
CA LEU A 6 -7.59 33.71 6.37
C LEU A 6 -7.38 34.69 7.55
N ALA A 7 -7.27 34.15 8.76
CA ALA A 7 -7.19 34.90 10.02
C ALA A 7 -6.01 35.90 10.08
N ALA A 8 -4.90 35.61 9.40
CA ALA A 8 -3.68 36.42 9.49
C ALA A 8 -3.79 37.83 8.85
N LEU A 9 -4.73 38.06 7.92
CA LEU A 9 -4.89 39.36 7.26
C LEU A 9 -5.95 40.25 7.92
N GLN A 10 -6.78 39.70 8.82
CA GLN A 10 -7.86 40.42 9.49
C GLN A 10 -7.35 41.42 10.55
N HIS A 11 -6.19 41.15 11.15
CA HIS A 11 -5.62 42.00 12.21
C HIS A 11 -4.92 43.28 11.72
N SER A 12 -4.84 43.52 10.41
CA SER A 12 -4.31 44.80 9.89
C SER A 12 -5.27 45.98 10.07
N ALA A 13 -6.52 45.72 10.48
CA ALA A 13 -7.58 46.73 10.61
C ALA A 13 -7.66 47.39 11.99
N GLU A 14 -6.97 46.89 13.02
CA GLU A 14 -7.17 47.36 14.40
C GLU A 14 -6.58 48.76 14.69
N TYR A 15 -5.84 49.38 13.77
CA TYR A 15 -5.15 50.66 14.05
C TYR A 15 -5.66 51.88 13.27
N PHE A 16 -6.54 51.72 12.27
CA PHE A 16 -7.03 52.87 11.49
C PHE A 16 -8.51 52.75 11.08
N ASP A 17 -9.30 53.57 11.78
CA ASP A 17 -10.50 54.27 11.30
C ASP A 17 -11.86 53.55 11.31
N ASP A 18 -12.81 54.13 12.06
CA ASP A 18 -14.19 53.68 12.31
C ASP A 18 -15.12 53.73 11.06
N ASN A 19 -14.58 53.96 9.86
CA ASN A 19 -15.33 54.02 8.58
C ASN A 19 -14.71 53.15 7.46
N ALA A 20 -13.92 52.13 7.83
CA ALA A 20 -13.04 51.38 6.92
C ALA A 20 -13.70 50.48 5.85
N SER A 21 -15.04 50.37 5.78
CA SER A 21 -15.72 49.55 4.76
C SER A 21 -15.70 50.16 3.34
N PHE A 22 -15.45 51.46 3.21
CA PHE A 22 -15.34 52.18 1.92
C PHE A 22 -13.92 52.67 1.60
N SER A 23 -12.94 52.37 2.46
CA SER A 23 -11.55 52.76 2.23
C SER A 23 -11.02 52.04 0.98
N VAL A 24 -10.32 52.78 0.11
CA VAL A 24 -9.61 52.25 -1.07
C VAL A 24 -8.72 51.07 -0.69
N GLU A 25 -8.16 51.08 0.53
CA GLU A 25 -7.34 50.00 1.06
C GLU A 25 -8.14 48.70 1.25
N ALA A 26 -9.37 48.77 1.74
CA ALA A 26 -10.23 47.59 1.91
C ALA A 26 -10.58 46.95 0.56
N GLN A 27 -10.85 47.79 -0.46
CA GLN A 27 -11.12 47.32 -1.83
C GLN A 27 -9.89 46.68 -2.47
N LEU A 28 -8.70 47.27 -2.28
CA LEU A 28 -7.43 46.71 -2.74
C LEU A 28 -7.12 45.37 -2.06
N LYS A 29 -7.37 45.25 -0.75
CA LYS A 29 -7.22 43.99 -0.01
C LYS A 29 -8.15 42.90 -0.55
N GLN A 30 -9.42 43.23 -0.80
CA GLN A 30 -10.38 42.29 -1.39
C GLN A 30 -9.97 41.86 -2.80
N LEU A 31 -9.54 42.80 -3.65
CA LEU A 31 -9.04 42.50 -5.00
C LEU A 31 -7.81 41.58 -4.93
N PHE A 32 -6.87 41.87 -4.02
CA PHE A 32 -5.70 41.04 -3.82
C PHE A 32 -6.07 39.62 -3.36
N MET A 33 -6.98 39.48 -2.40
CA MET A 33 -7.46 38.16 -1.93
C MET A 33 -8.11 37.38 -3.07
N ALA A 34 -8.97 38.01 -3.87
CA ALA A 34 -9.61 37.37 -5.02
C ALA A 34 -8.59 36.93 -6.09
N LEU A 35 -7.62 37.78 -6.42
CA LEU A 35 -6.55 37.44 -7.39
C LEU A 35 -5.64 36.34 -6.85
N PHE A 36 -5.30 36.38 -5.57
CA PHE A 36 -4.51 35.34 -4.91
C PHE A 36 -5.23 34.00 -4.92
N GLU A 37 -6.52 33.99 -4.57
CA GLU A 37 -7.37 32.79 -4.60
C GLU A 37 -7.48 32.20 -6.00
N GLN A 38 -7.62 33.05 -7.02
CA GLN A 38 -7.76 32.62 -8.40
C GLN A 38 -6.45 32.09 -9.01
N LEU A 39 -5.30 32.73 -8.73
CA LEU A 39 -4.05 32.46 -9.47
C LEU A 39 -3.02 31.64 -8.68
N LEU A 40 -3.00 31.78 -7.36
CA LEU A 40 -1.91 31.29 -6.52
C LEU A 40 -2.36 30.24 -5.50
N ARG A 41 -3.60 30.28 -5.02
CA ARG A 41 -4.06 29.39 -3.95
C ARG A 41 -3.87 27.91 -4.31
N THR A 42 -4.26 27.49 -5.51
CA THR A 42 -4.08 26.09 -5.95
C THR A 42 -2.61 25.66 -5.95
N LYS A 43 -1.69 26.54 -6.37
CA LYS A 43 -0.25 26.27 -6.38
C LYS A 43 0.31 26.16 -4.97
N PHE A 44 -0.05 27.07 -4.07
CA PHE A 44 0.37 27.03 -2.66
C PHE A 44 -0.18 25.79 -1.96
N THR A 45 -1.48 25.52 -2.11
CA THR A 45 -2.12 24.31 -1.58
C THR A 45 -1.37 23.06 -2.05
N ARG A 46 -1.04 22.96 -3.35
CA ARG A 46 -0.27 21.83 -3.89
C ARG A 46 1.12 21.72 -3.26
N ILE A 47 1.82 22.84 -3.04
CA ILE A 47 3.14 22.88 -2.36
C ILE A 47 3.02 22.41 -0.91
N ASP A 48 2.05 22.92 -0.16
CA ASP A 48 1.82 22.54 1.24
C ASP A 48 1.52 21.03 1.32
N HIS A 49 0.72 20.53 0.38
CA HIS A 49 0.35 19.12 0.29
C HIS A 49 1.52 18.18 -0.01
N TYR A 50 2.66 18.65 -0.53
CA TYR A 50 3.86 17.81 -0.65
C TYR A 50 4.40 17.35 0.72
N GLY A 51 4.13 18.10 1.80
CA GLY A 51 4.51 17.70 3.15
C GLY A 51 3.62 16.58 3.70
N TYR A 52 2.36 16.54 3.28
CA TYR A 52 1.35 15.59 3.77
C TYR A 52 0.52 14.96 2.64
N PRO A 53 1.16 14.27 1.68
CA PRO A 53 0.48 13.78 0.48
C PRO A 53 -0.65 12.76 0.76
N HIS A 54 -0.73 12.20 1.96
CA HIS A 54 -1.76 11.24 2.36
C HIS A 54 -3.07 11.91 2.78
N LEU A 55 -3.10 13.21 3.05
CA LEU A 55 -4.32 13.97 3.37
C LEU A 55 -4.95 14.61 2.13
N LEU A 56 -4.35 14.40 0.96
CA LEU A 56 -4.88 14.89 -0.31
C LEU A 56 -6.27 14.31 -0.61
N ASP A 57 -7.11 15.17 -1.19
CA ASP A 57 -8.38 14.81 -1.82
C ASP A 57 -8.15 14.33 -3.27
N GLU A 58 -9.20 13.81 -3.90
CA GLU A 58 -9.13 13.15 -5.22
C GLU A 58 -8.60 14.05 -6.35
N ASP A 59 -8.79 15.37 -6.22
CA ASP A 59 -8.42 16.37 -7.26
C ASP A 59 -6.91 16.41 -7.57
N ASP A 60 -6.05 16.02 -6.61
CA ASP A 60 -4.58 16.10 -6.71
C ASP A 60 -3.90 14.70 -6.73
N PHE A 61 -4.61 13.70 -7.26
CA PHE A 61 -4.17 12.30 -7.29
C PHE A 61 -2.77 12.08 -7.90
N GLU A 62 -2.37 12.87 -8.89
CA GLU A 62 -1.06 12.76 -9.54
C GLU A 62 0.09 12.86 -8.52
N THR A 63 -0.04 13.74 -7.53
CA THR A 63 0.96 13.92 -6.48
C THR A 63 1.07 12.65 -5.63
N VAL A 64 -0.06 12.07 -5.23
CA VAL A 64 -0.12 10.81 -4.48
C VAL A 64 0.52 9.67 -5.27
N GLN A 65 0.17 9.53 -6.55
CA GLN A 65 0.72 8.49 -7.41
C GLN A 65 2.25 8.58 -7.52
N ARG A 66 2.82 9.78 -7.56
CA ARG A 66 4.28 9.99 -7.56
C ARG A 66 4.91 9.50 -6.25
N PHE A 67 4.33 9.86 -5.10
CA PHE A 67 4.85 9.42 -3.79
C PHE A 67 4.71 7.91 -3.58
N VAL A 68 3.58 7.34 -4.00
CA VAL A 68 3.32 5.89 -3.97
C VAL A 68 4.36 5.13 -4.80
N LYS A 69 4.67 5.62 -6.01
CA LYS A 69 5.74 5.06 -6.85
C LYS A 69 7.14 5.22 -6.22
N LEU A 70 7.42 6.37 -5.61
CA LEU A 70 8.69 6.63 -4.92
C LEU A 70 8.89 5.67 -3.73
N ASP A 71 7.83 5.43 -2.96
CA ASP A 71 7.84 4.48 -1.85
C ASP A 71 7.93 3.02 -2.32
N GLY A 72 7.77 2.76 -3.62
CA GLY A 72 7.85 1.44 -4.24
C GLY A 72 6.57 0.63 -4.09
N LEU A 73 5.44 1.29 -3.78
CA LEU A 73 4.11 0.71 -3.75
C LEU A 73 3.50 0.81 -5.16
N SER A 74 3.90 -0.04 -6.10
CA SER A 74 3.18 -0.04 -7.39
C SER A 74 1.85 -0.75 -7.20
N LEU A 75 0.74 -0.03 -7.18
CA LEU A 75 -0.55 -0.69 -7.39
C LEU A 75 -0.73 -0.88 -8.89
N LEU A 76 -1.16 -2.07 -9.29
CA LEU A 76 -1.55 -2.33 -10.67
C LEU A 76 -2.74 -1.44 -10.99
N ASN A 77 -2.69 -0.80 -12.16
CA ASN A 77 -3.81 -0.04 -12.67
C ASN A 77 -4.92 -1.03 -13.04
N ARG A 78 -5.79 -1.40 -12.10
CA ARG A 78 -7.05 -2.05 -12.48
C ARG A 78 -7.87 -1.12 -13.36
N GLU A 79 -8.74 -1.71 -14.16
CA GLU A 79 -9.50 -0.99 -15.18
C GLU A 79 -10.57 -0.03 -14.60
N ILE A 80 -10.84 -0.07 -13.29
CA ILE A 80 -11.91 0.69 -12.63
C ILE A 80 -11.35 1.48 -11.43
N ASN A 81 -11.39 2.82 -11.49
CA ASN A 81 -11.17 3.79 -10.40
C ASN A 81 -10.22 3.34 -9.25
N ASN A 82 -8.92 3.20 -9.52
CA ASN A 82 -7.92 2.84 -8.49
C ASN A 82 -7.55 3.95 -7.52
N GLN A 83 -8.02 5.18 -7.77
CA GLN A 83 -7.64 6.35 -7.00
C GLN A 83 -7.93 6.21 -5.49
N PRO A 84 -9.15 5.84 -5.06
CA PRO A 84 -9.45 5.67 -3.64
C PRO A 84 -8.60 4.57 -2.99
N TYR A 85 -8.43 3.42 -3.66
CA TYR A 85 -7.61 2.33 -3.14
C TYR A 85 -6.15 2.74 -2.95
N MET A 86 -5.58 3.49 -3.90
CA MET A 86 -4.22 3.97 -3.80
C MET A 86 -4.05 4.98 -2.67
N LEU A 87 -5.03 5.86 -2.47
CA LEU A 87 -5.06 6.79 -1.33
C LEU A 87 -5.12 6.04 0.00
N GLU A 88 -6.01 5.06 0.13
CA GLU A 88 -6.15 4.25 1.35
C GLU A 88 -4.89 3.46 1.65
N VAL A 89 -4.29 2.82 0.64
CA VAL A 89 -3.02 2.11 0.78
C VAL A 89 -1.90 3.04 1.23
N PHE A 90 -1.83 4.23 0.63
CA PHE A 90 -0.82 5.20 0.98
C PHE A 90 -1.03 5.77 2.39
N ARG A 91 -2.28 6.03 2.79
CA ARG A 91 -2.64 6.44 4.16
C ARG A 91 -2.26 5.36 5.17
N ALA A 92 -2.59 4.10 4.90
CA ALA A 92 -2.22 2.97 5.75
C ALA A 92 -0.70 2.79 5.85
N TRP A 93 0.01 2.96 4.73
CA TRP A 93 1.48 2.89 4.69
C TRP A 93 2.16 3.98 5.50
N ARG A 94 1.64 5.21 5.46
CA ARG A 94 2.16 6.36 6.22
C ARG A 94 1.77 6.30 7.70
N GLY A 95 0.57 5.80 8.01
CA GLY A 95 0.02 5.74 9.35
C GLY A 95 0.48 4.53 10.18
N GLN A 96 0.75 3.39 9.55
CA GLN A 96 1.33 2.26 10.26
C GLN A 96 2.83 2.47 10.48
N HIS A 97 3.33 2.02 11.64
CA HIS A 97 4.77 1.85 11.83
C HIS A 97 5.23 0.82 10.80
N GLN A 98 5.86 1.32 9.74
CA GLN A 98 6.44 0.55 8.65
C GLN A 98 7.08 -0.72 9.24
N ARG A 99 6.76 -1.87 8.66
CA ARG A 99 7.45 -3.14 8.95
C ARG A 99 7.17 -3.79 10.31
N ARG A 100 6.05 -3.48 10.97
CA ARG A 100 5.60 -4.25 12.16
C ARG A 100 4.60 -5.34 11.80
N GLY A 101 5.08 -6.58 11.76
CA GLY A 101 4.24 -7.76 11.53
C GLY A 101 3.77 -7.89 10.08
N LEU A 102 2.78 -8.77 9.85
CA LEU A 102 2.25 -9.09 8.52
C LEU A 102 0.91 -8.39 8.22
N GLY A 103 0.44 -7.53 9.13
CA GLY A 103 -0.86 -6.86 9.00
C GLY A 103 -0.95 -5.95 7.77
N PHE A 104 0.10 -5.17 7.49
CA PHE A 104 0.14 -4.35 6.28
C PHE A 104 0.16 -5.19 5.00
N LEU A 105 0.89 -6.32 5.00
CA LEU A 105 0.91 -7.25 3.86
C LEU A 105 -0.49 -7.81 3.59
N ALA A 106 -1.20 -8.25 4.64
CA ALA A 106 -2.58 -8.73 4.54
C ALA A 106 -3.51 -7.66 3.98
N PHE A 107 -3.41 -6.42 4.49
CA PHE A 107 -4.20 -5.30 3.98
C PHE A 107 -3.87 -4.97 2.52
N TYR A 108 -2.59 -4.99 2.15
CA TYR A 108 -2.13 -4.71 0.79
C TYR A 108 -2.62 -5.78 -0.21
N LEU A 109 -2.54 -7.06 0.17
CA LEU A 109 -3.11 -8.17 -0.60
C LEU A 109 -4.65 -8.13 -0.63
N GLN A 110 -5.32 -7.65 0.41
CA GLN A 110 -6.78 -7.46 0.33
C GLN A 110 -7.16 -6.40 -0.71
N MET A 111 -6.37 -5.35 -0.84
CA MET A 111 -6.58 -4.31 -1.86
C MET A 111 -6.22 -4.82 -3.26
N LEU A 112 -5.16 -5.63 -3.38
CA LEU A 112 -4.70 -6.31 -4.58
C LEU A 112 -5.19 -7.78 -4.61
N TRP A 113 -6.33 -8.21 -5.14
CA TRP A 113 -6.81 -9.61 -5.11
C TRP A 113 -7.59 -9.94 -3.84
N PRO A 114 -8.74 -9.29 -3.63
CA PRO A 114 -9.61 -9.58 -2.49
C PRO A 114 -9.97 -11.08 -2.45
N ASN A 115 -9.80 -11.71 -1.29
CA ASN A 115 -10.14 -13.12 -1.01
C ASN A 115 -9.40 -14.18 -1.86
N ALA A 116 -8.34 -13.82 -2.58
CA ALA A 116 -7.58 -14.74 -3.43
C ALA A 116 -6.24 -15.16 -2.83
N TRP A 117 -5.97 -14.84 -1.56
CA TRP A 117 -4.67 -15.03 -0.94
C TRP A 117 -4.77 -15.66 0.45
N THR A 118 -3.73 -16.40 0.80
CA THR A 118 -3.52 -16.91 2.16
C THR A 118 -2.07 -16.66 2.59
N ILE A 119 -1.90 -16.14 3.81
CA ILE A 119 -0.57 -15.93 4.41
C ILE A 119 -0.32 -17.09 5.38
N THR A 120 0.75 -17.83 5.14
CA THR A 120 1.18 -18.94 6.02
C THR A 120 2.59 -18.69 6.51
N GLN A 121 2.81 -18.81 7.81
CA GLN A 121 4.14 -18.73 8.39
C GLN A 121 4.72 -20.14 8.53
N TRP A 122 6.01 -20.29 8.21
CA TRP A 122 6.64 -21.60 8.20
C TRP A 122 7.31 -21.90 9.54
N PHE A 123 7.27 -23.18 9.91
CA PHE A 123 7.84 -23.74 11.12
C PHE A 123 9.00 -24.67 10.79
N HIS A 124 9.99 -24.70 11.66
CA HIS A 124 11.13 -25.59 11.55
C HIS A 124 11.25 -26.46 12.81
N SER A 125 11.62 -27.72 12.63
CA SER A 125 11.81 -28.65 13.76
C SER A 125 13.03 -28.29 14.61
N VAL A 126 12.86 -28.27 15.94
CA VAL A 126 13.93 -28.10 16.93
C VAL A 126 15.03 -29.16 16.80
N PRO A 127 14.74 -30.48 16.68
CA PRO A 127 15.79 -31.50 16.59
C PRO A 127 16.70 -31.34 15.37
N ASN A 128 16.20 -30.77 14.28
CA ASN A 128 16.98 -30.55 13.06
C ASN A 128 17.49 -29.11 12.91
N ALA A 129 17.50 -28.29 13.97
CA ALA A 129 17.79 -26.86 13.89
C ALA A 129 19.10 -26.51 13.15
N SER A 130 20.10 -27.41 13.16
CA SER A 130 21.37 -27.25 12.42
C SER A 130 21.19 -27.19 10.90
N ASN A 131 20.08 -27.70 10.36
CA ASN A 131 19.81 -27.77 8.93
C ASN A 131 18.94 -26.61 8.42
N TYR A 132 18.64 -25.61 9.27
CA TYR A 132 17.90 -24.43 8.84
C TYR A 132 18.64 -23.70 7.70
N PRO A 133 17.99 -23.32 6.59
CA PRO A 133 16.54 -23.24 6.38
C PRO A 133 15.89 -24.41 5.61
N LEU A 134 16.48 -25.60 5.57
CA LEU A 134 15.90 -26.76 4.88
C LEU A 134 14.80 -27.43 5.72
N ASN A 135 13.91 -28.22 5.13
CA ASN A 135 12.83 -28.98 5.82
C ASN A 135 11.82 -28.15 6.62
N LEU A 136 11.32 -27.09 6.00
CA LEU A 136 10.27 -26.24 6.58
C LEU A 136 8.90 -26.91 6.45
N SER A 137 8.01 -26.62 7.39
CA SER A 137 6.67 -27.20 7.45
C SER A 137 5.63 -26.14 7.83
N VAL A 138 4.41 -26.27 7.31
CA VAL A 138 3.31 -25.31 7.59
C VAL A 138 2.64 -25.60 8.94
N ASN A 139 2.60 -26.87 9.35
CA ASN A 139 1.90 -27.29 10.55
C ASN A 139 2.70 -26.94 11.81
N ASP A 140 2.06 -26.21 12.71
CA ASP A 140 2.50 -26.03 14.09
C ASP A 140 2.54 -27.40 14.79
N GLY A 141 3.58 -27.63 15.58
CA GLY A 141 3.82 -28.85 16.31
C GLY A 141 4.77 -28.59 17.46
N GLY A 142 4.59 -29.29 18.58
CA GLY A 142 5.28 -28.99 19.85
C GLY A 142 6.81 -28.95 19.76
N ASP A 143 7.41 -29.73 18.85
CA ASP A 143 8.87 -29.77 18.63
C ASP A 143 9.33 -28.85 17.49
N LYS A 144 8.59 -27.79 17.19
CA LYS A 144 8.91 -26.83 16.13
C LYS A 144 8.95 -25.40 16.66
N PHE A 145 9.79 -24.58 16.03
CA PHE A 145 9.84 -23.15 16.28
C PHE A 145 9.39 -22.36 15.05
N LEU A 146 8.79 -21.20 15.33
CA LEU A 146 8.33 -20.27 14.32
C LEU A 146 9.51 -19.62 13.61
N THR A 147 9.50 -19.58 12.28
CA THR A 147 10.60 -19.00 11.50
C THR A 147 10.25 -17.63 10.96
N SER A 148 11.26 -16.89 10.51
CA SER A 148 11.07 -15.62 9.78
C SER A 148 10.54 -15.81 8.36
N ARG A 149 10.39 -17.05 7.87
CA ARG A 149 9.93 -17.33 6.51
C ARG A 149 8.40 -17.38 6.47
N VAL A 150 7.84 -16.63 5.54
CA VAL A 150 6.40 -16.48 5.34
C VAL A 150 6.11 -16.74 3.87
N SER A 151 5.10 -17.55 3.59
CA SER A 151 4.63 -17.81 2.24
C SER A 151 3.28 -17.17 2.02
N VAL A 152 3.13 -16.48 0.90
CA VAL A 152 1.83 -16.04 0.38
C VAL A 152 1.45 -17.00 -0.72
N SER A 153 0.35 -17.73 -0.54
CA SER A 153 -0.26 -18.53 -1.59
C SER A 153 -1.37 -17.72 -2.24
N ILE A 154 -1.39 -17.68 -3.56
CA ILE A 154 -2.42 -16.99 -4.35
C ILE A 154 -3.16 -18.03 -5.18
N ASP A 155 -4.49 -17.97 -5.13
CA ASP A 155 -5.37 -18.87 -5.87
C ASP A 155 -5.48 -18.42 -7.35
N PRO A 156 -5.17 -19.29 -8.31
CA PRO A 156 -5.07 -18.90 -9.72
C PRO A 156 -6.43 -18.56 -10.34
N ASP A 157 -7.51 -19.18 -9.85
CA ASP A 157 -8.85 -19.05 -10.43
C ASP A 157 -9.51 -17.71 -10.09
N GLN A 158 -9.03 -17.05 -9.03
CA GLN A 158 -9.51 -15.74 -8.59
C GLN A 158 -8.68 -14.59 -9.17
N LEU A 159 -7.66 -14.88 -9.98
CA LEU A 159 -6.82 -13.89 -10.63
C LEU A 159 -7.36 -13.52 -12.01
N THR A 160 -7.45 -12.22 -12.30
CA THR A 160 -7.78 -11.72 -13.64
C THR A 160 -6.61 -11.90 -14.62
N ASP A 161 -5.38 -11.70 -14.16
CA ASP A 161 -4.16 -11.92 -14.94
C ASP A 161 -3.05 -12.50 -14.04
N GLN A 162 -2.49 -13.64 -14.43
CA GLN A 162 -1.37 -14.26 -13.70
C GLN A 162 -0.05 -13.51 -13.91
N SER A 163 0.10 -12.78 -15.03
CA SER A 163 1.31 -12.00 -15.33
C SER A 163 1.50 -10.84 -14.34
N GLU A 164 0.42 -10.37 -13.74
CA GLU A 164 0.41 -9.31 -12.73
C GLU A 164 1.13 -9.71 -11.45
N VAL A 165 0.97 -10.97 -11.02
CA VAL A 165 1.61 -11.47 -9.80
C VAL A 165 3.13 -11.34 -9.88
N LEU A 166 3.71 -11.73 -11.03
CA LEU A 166 5.15 -11.66 -11.26
C LEU A 166 5.68 -10.23 -11.21
N LYS A 167 4.93 -9.25 -11.74
CA LYS A 167 5.29 -7.83 -11.70
C LYS A 167 5.25 -7.27 -10.27
N MET A 168 4.44 -7.86 -9.41
CA MET A 168 4.21 -7.42 -8.03
C MET A 168 5.11 -8.06 -6.98
N VAL A 169 5.83 -9.14 -7.31
CA VAL A 169 6.75 -9.79 -6.35
C VAL A 169 7.75 -8.80 -5.72
N PRO A 170 8.42 -7.90 -6.47
CA PRO A 170 9.37 -6.96 -5.88
C PRO A 170 8.72 -5.97 -4.91
N THR A 171 7.48 -5.54 -5.18
CA THR A 171 6.77 -4.60 -4.31
C THR A 171 6.27 -5.29 -3.05
N LEU A 172 5.77 -6.52 -3.17
CA LEU A 172 5.42 -7.36 -2.02
C LEU A 172 6.61 -7.58 -1.07
N LYS A 173 7.82 -7.86 -1.61
CA LYS A 173 9.03 -7.98 -0.79
C LYS A 173 9.39 -6.70 -0.04
N ARG A 174 9.04 -5.52 -0.58
CA ARG A 174 9.32 -4.20 0.02
C ARG A 174 8.32 -3.81 1.11
N VAL A 175 7.08 -4.26 0.97
CA VAL A 175 5.97 -4.13 1.93
C VAL A 175 6.26 -4.93 3.21
N VAL A 176 6.91 -6.09 3.07
CA VAL A 176 7.21 -7.01 4.16
C VAL A 176 8.28 -6.44 5.11
N PRO A 177 8.21 -6.74 6.43
CA PRO A 177 9.25 -6.36 7.37
C PRO A 177 10.63 -6.91 7.01
N ALA A 178 11.68 -6.11 7.25
CA ALA A 178 13.07 -6.51 6.96
C ALA A 178 13.52 -7.81 7.67
N ARG A 179 12.85 -8.18 8.77
CA ARG A 179 13.14 -9.42 9.52
C ARG A 179 12.46 -10.67 8.95
N MET A 180 11.57 -10.52 7.97
CA MET A 180 10.80 -11.60 7.37
C MET A 180 11.29 -11.88 5.97
N VAL A 181 11.28 -13.16 5.57
CA VAL A 181 11.62 -13.61 4.22
C VAL A 181 10.34 -14.06 3.55
N LEU A 182 9.91 -13.32 2.53
CA LEU A 182 8.70 -13.60 1.78
C LEU A 182 8.98 -14.59 0.65
N ASN A 183 8.22 -15.68 0.62
CA ASN A 183 8.05 -16.54 -0.55
C ASN A 183 6.66 -16.28 -1.14
N VAL A 184 6.56 -16.15 -2.46
CA VAL A 184 5.29 -16.00 -3.16
C VAL A 184 5.10 -17.25 -3.99
N ALA A 185 3.99 -17.94 -3.75
CA ALA A 185 3.57 -19.12 -4.46
C ALA A 185 2.24 -18.85 -5.17
N VAL A 186 2.17 -19.21 -6.44
CA VAL A 186 0.88 -19.29 -7.16
C VAL A 186 0.52 -20.77 -7.20
N GLY A 187 -0.64 -21.10 -6.65
CA GLY A 187 -1.18 -22.45 -6.78
C GLY A 187 -1.50 -22.69 -8.25
N MET A 188 -1.09 -23.81 -8.80
CA MET A 188 -1.64 -24.29 -10.07
C MET A 188 -2.39 -25.58 -9.76
N GLU A 189 -3.69 -25.60 -10.07
CA GLU A 189 -4.43 -26.86 -10.13
C GLU A 189 -3.88 -27.64 -11.32
N VAL A 190 -3.14 -28.71 -11.03
CA VAL A 190 -2.80 -29.70 -12.04
C VAL A 190 -3.91 -30.73 -12.03
N GLU A 191 -4.71 -30.77 -13.11
CA GLU A 191 -5.62 -31.89 -13.34
C GLU A 191 -4.82 -33.19 -13.21
N SER A 192 -5.30 -34.11 -12.39
CA SER A 192 -4.62 -35.37 -12.13
C SER A 192 -4.50 -36.17 -13.42
N MET A 193 -3.32 -36.08 -14.06
CA MET A 193 -2.90 -37.04 -15.06
C MET A 193 -2.85 -38.40 -14.37
N GLY A 194 -3.89 -39.20 -14.61
CA GLY A 194 -4.21 -40.42 -13.87
C GLY A 194 -3.04 -41.39 -13.75
N LEU A 195 -2.31 -41.29 -12.64
CA LEU A 195 -1.58 -42.41 -12.05
C LEU A 195 -2.48 -42.98 -10.97
N ILE A 196 -3.16 -44.07 -11.32
CA ILE A 196 -3.99 -44.85 -10.40
C ILE A 196 -3.06 -45.50 -9.38
N PHE A 197 -2.83 -44.81 -8.27
CA PHE A 197 -2.49 -45.40 -6.98
C PHE A 197 -3.56 -44.91 -6.00
N GLY A 198 -4.21 -45.84 -5.30
CA GLY A 198 -5.47 -45.64 -4.58
C GLY A 198 -5.38 -44.75 -3.32
N GLY A 199 -5.12 -43.47 -3.52
CA GLY A 199 -5.29 -42.40 -2.54
C GLY A 199 -5.53 -41.10 -3.28
N ALA A 200 -6.62 -40.40 -2.98
CA ALA A 200 -6.94 -39.12 -3.61
C ALA A 200 -5.83 -38.11 -3.28
N PHE A 201 -4.92 -37.90 -4.23
CA PHE A 201 -3.88 -36.89 -4.18
C PHE A 201 -4.26 -35.83 -5.20
N GLN A 202 -4.59 -34.62 -4.75
CA GLN A 202 -4.62 -33.44 -5.61
C GLN A 202 -3.22 -32.82 -5.57
N PRO A 203 -2.41 -32.95 -6.63
CA PRO A 203 -1.13 -32.26 -6.70
C PRO A 203 -1.38 -30.75 -6.85
N ILE A 204 -1.09 -29.99 -5.80
CA ILE A 204 -0.93 -28.54 -5.92
C ILE A 204 0.52 -28.31 -6.32
N VAL A 205 0.75 -27.79 -7.54
CA VAL A 205 2.08 -27.32 -7.93
C VAL A 205 2.21 -25.87 -7.50
N CYS A 206 3.01 -25.64 -6.45
CA CYS A 206 3.38 -24.31 -6.02
C CYS A 206 4.65 -23.88 -6.76
N PHE A 207 4.54 -22.93 -7.69
CA PHE A 207 5.73 -22.26 -8.21
C PHE A 207 6.26 -21.31 -7.14
N THR A 208 7.36 -21.69 -6.50
CA THR A 208 8.07 -20.81 -5.57
C THR A 208 9.02 -19.91 -6.36
N ILE A 209 8.79 -18.61 -6.30
CA ILE A 209 9.66 -17.63 -6.96
C ILE A 209 10.74 -17.22 -5.96
N GLU A 210 11.75 -18.06 -5.81
CA GLU A 210 12.96 -17.71 -5.07
C GLU A 210 13.98 -17.07 -6.03
N ASP A 211 14.44 -15.86 -5.69
CA ASP A 211 15.55 -15.24 -6.43
C ASP A 211 16.80 -16.08 -6.17
N SER A 212 17.24 -16.83 -7.17
CA SER A 212 18.53 -17.53 -7.18
C SER A 212 19.64 -16.52 -7.45
N ASN A 213 19.90 -15.63 -6.49
CA ASN A 213 21.09 -14.79 -6.48
C ASN A 213 21.69 -14.80 -5.06
N LEU A 214 22.56 -15.78 -4.84
CA LEU A 214 23.70 -15.68 -3.92
C LEU A 214 24.93 -15.25 -4.73
#